data_AF-A0A819GDZ1-F1
#
_entry.id   AF-A0A819GDZ1-F1
#
_cell.length_a   1.000
_cell.length_b   1.000
_cell.length_c   1.000
_cell.angle_alpha   90.00
_cell.angle_beta   90.00
_cell.angle_gamma   90.00
#
_symmetry.space_group_name_H-M   'P 1'
#
loop_
_entity.id
_entity.type
_entity.pdbx_description
1 polymer ?
#
loop_
_entity_poly.entity_id
_entity_poly.type
_entity_poly.pdbx_seq_one_letter_code
_entity_poly.pdbx_strand_id
1 'polypeptide(L)'
;MAQSEMNATQSTDENEAIVPNHMIIILDKYIGNAEEYALLLSSFCMTMDPTTGLFERNLNKDDIDQSICFNTALLVQLDDVQFMFQAFTDIEKCYNTIEQNQHKRIFFITSGSLGKIIVPSLVKLYPETFPSDNPIFIFCANLLREKVGDTSPTNLWLLEFLENVLPFDHEDDLLARMTREIANYFAAEAQRLVNSQQHDKARQYQDWSTRMLHRHEALMKKK
;
A
#
# COMPACT_ATOMS: atom_id res chain seq x y z
N MET A 1 48.99 -38.41 6.50
CA MET A 1 47.73 -38.74 7.18
C MET A 1 47.68 -37.98 8.50
N ALA A 2 46.93 -36.88 8.52
CA ALA A 2 46.32 -36.23 9.69
C ALA A 2 45.62 -34.98 9.14
N GLN A 3 44.31 -35.08 8.91
CA GLN A 3 43.46 -33.98 8.45
C GLN A 3 43.19 -33.06 9.65
N SER A 4 43.45 -31.77 9.47
CA SER A 4 43.04 -30.72 10.40
C SER A 4 41.68 -30.20 9.93
N GLU A 5 40.65 -30.50 10.71
CA GLU A 5 39.30 -29.98 10.55
C GLU A 5 39.28 -28.54 11.07
N MET A 6 39.19 -27.58 10.15
CA MET A 6 38.79 -26.21 10.48
C MET A 6 37.27 -26.11 10.27
N ASN A 7 36.53 -26.22 11.37
CA ASN A 7 35.15 -25.76 11.43
C ASN A 7 35.15 -24.22 11.40
N ALA A 8 34.87 -23.66 10.23
CA ALA A 8 34.47 -22.27 10.10
C ALA A 8 33.02 -22.16 10.58
N THR A 9 32.84 -21.72 11.82
CA THR A 9 31.56 -21.26 12.35
C THR A 9 31.12 -20.06 11.50
N GLN A 10 30.21 -20.29 10.56
CA GLN A 10 29.47 -19.20 9.90
C GLN A 10 28.61 -18.53 10.97
N SER A 11 28.99 -17.32 11.36
CA SER A 11 28.12 -16.42 12.10
C SER A 11 26.95 -16.07 11.19
N THR A 12 25.77 -16.61 11.51
CA THR A 12 24.51 -16.10 10.99
C THR A 12 24.32 -14.70 11.56
N ASP A 13 24.47 -13.67 10.72
CA ASP A 13 24.03 -12.32 11.02
C ASP A 13 22.50 -12.33 11.22
N GLU A 14 22.08 -12.62 12.44
CA GLU A 14 20.72 -12.48 12.93
C GLU A 14 20.46 -11.02 13.29
N ASN A 15 20.03 -10.22 12.29
CA ASN A 15 19.13 -9.06 12.41
C ASN A 15 19.23 -8.13 11.19
N GLU A 16 19.26 -8.67 9.97
CA GLU A 16 18.89 -7.85 8.82
C GLU A 16 17.39 -7.59 8.94
N ALA A 17 17.01 -6.38 9.35
CA ALA A 17 15.61 -5.97 9.47
C ALA A 17 14.92 -6.26 8.14
N ILE A 18 14.04 -7.25 8.12
CA ILE A 18 13.38 -7.71 6.89
C ILE A 18 12.50 -6.56 6.40
N VAL A 19 12.98 -5.86 5.37
CA VAL A 19 12.21 -4.82 4.70
C VAL A 19 10.94 -5.45 4.14
N PRO A 20 9.74 -4.94 4.47
CA PRO A 20 8.49 -5.49 3.95
C PRO A 20 8.51 -5.63 2.42
N ASN A 21 8.00 -6.75 1.92
CA ASN A 21 7.85 -6.99 0.48
C ASN A 21 6.55 -6.38 -0.09
N HIS A 22 5.89 -5.52 0.69
CA HIS A 22 4.68 -4.82 0.33
C HIS A 22 4.78 -3.35 0.74
N MET A 23 4.15 -2.48 -0.05
CA MET A 23 4.26 -1.04 0.05
C MET A 23 2.90 -0.38 -0.23
N ILE A 24 2.60 0.68 0.52
CA ILE A 24 1.50 1.60 0.25
C ILE A 24 2.10 2.86 -0.37
N ILE A 25 1.60 3.24 -1.53
CA ILE A 25 2.00 4.48 -2.20
C ILE A 25 0.78 5.38 -2.33
N ILE A 26 0.92 6.65 -1.93
CA ILE A 26 -0.10 7.68 -2.15
C ILE A 26 0.47 8.75 -3.07
N LEU A 27 -0.18 8.97 -4.21
CA LEU A 27 0.06 10.10 -5.09
C LEU A 27 -1.10 11.08 -4.94
N ASP A 28 -0.78 12.33 -4.56
CA ASP A 28 -1.69 13.39 -4.13
C ASP A 28 -1.83 13.49 -2.61
N LYS A 29 -1.12 14.47 -2.02
CA LYS A 29 -1.22 14.78 -0.59
C LYS A 29 -2.46 15.61 -0.23
N TYR A 30 -3.20 16.08 -1.22
CA TYR A 30 -4.40 16.89 -1.05
C TYR A 30 -5.64 16.14 -1.56
N ILE A 31 -5.56 14.81 -1.57
CA ILE A 31 -6.65 13.96 -2.01
C ILE A 31 -7.82 14.06 -1.02
N GLY A 32 -8.99 14.44 -1.53
CA GLY A 32 -10.15 14.75 -0.70
C GLY A 32 -10.06 16.07 0.02
N ASN A 33 -11.00 16.31 0.93
CA ASN A 33 -10.88 17.47 1.82
C ASN A 33 -9.88 17.16 2.95
N ALA A 34 -9.42 18.20 3.67
CA ALA A 34 -8.38 18.04 4.69
C ALA A 34 -8.78 17.08 5.84
N GLU A 35 -10.08 16.95 6.12
CA GLU A 35 -10.62 16.07 7.15
C GLU A 35 -10.69 14.62 6.67
N GLU A 36 -11.24 14.37 5.47
CA GLU A 36 -11.28 13.06 4.81
C GLU A 36 -9.88 12.48 4.62
N TYR A 37 -8.92 13.31 4.19
CA TYR A 37 -7.53 12.90 4.03
C TYR A 37 -6.90 12.53 5.38
N ALA A 38 -7.10 13.35 6.42
CA ALA A 38 -6.58 13.06 7.75
C ALA A 38 -7.20 11.78 8.35
N LEU A 39 -8.49 11.53 8.11
CA LEU A 39 -9.18 10.31 8.52
C LEU A 39 -8.64 9.09 7.79
N LEU A 40 -8.45 9.17 6.47
CA LEU A 40 -7.85 8.12 5.66
C LEU A 40 -6.47 7.73 6.24
N LEU A 41 -5.60 8.71 6.48
CA LEU A 41 -4.24 8.49 6.97
C LEU A 41 -4.18 7.95 8.40
N SER A 42 -4.95 8.54 9.31
CA SER A 42 -4.99 8.09 10.71
C SER A 42 -5.61 6.71 10.88
N SER A 43 -6.46 6.29 9.93
CA SER A 43 -7.07 4.97 9.92
C SER A 43 -6.20 3.89 9.28
N PHE A 44 -5.14 4.28 8.56
CA PHE A 44 -4.28 3.36 7.82
C PHE A 44 -3.14 2.79 8.63
N CYS A 45 -2.45 3.61 9.43
CA CYS A 45 -1.11 3.25 9.85
C CYS A 45 -0.70 3.86 11.18
N MET A 46 -0.04 3.06 12.01
CA MET A 46 0.79 3.53 13.11
C MET A 46 2.22 3.71 12.61
N THR A 47 2.92 4.72 13.11
CA THR A 47 4.34 4.98 12.88
C THR A 47 5.15 4.60 14.10
N MET A 48 6.41 4.24 13.87
CA MET A 48 7.37 3.97 14.93
C MET A 48 7.75 5.26 15.64
N ASP A 49 7.62 5.29 16.97
CA ASP A 49 8.16 6.37 17.79
C ASP A 49 9.70 6.28 17.78
N PRO A 50 10.42 7.34 17.39
CA PRO A 50 11.88 7.30 17.29
C PRO A 50 12.59 7.15 18.64
N THR A 51 11.91 7.42 19.76
CA THR A 51 12.45 7.33 21.11
C THR A 51 12.26 5.94 21.72
N THR A 52 11.15 5.27 21.43
CA THR A 52 10.85 3.93 21.98
C THR A 52 11.12 2.80 20.98
N GLY A 53 11.14 3.11 19.68
CA GLY A 53 11.21 2.10 18.61
C GLY A 53 9.91 1.29 18.45
N LEU A 54 8.82 1.69 19.13
CA LEU A 54 7.54 0.99 19.12
C LEU A 54 6.52 1.73 18.22
N PHE A 55 5.62 0.97 17.59
CA PHE A 55 4.54 1.54 16.78
C PHE A 55 3.39 1.97 17.69
N GLU A 56 3.45 3.21 18.18
CA GLU A 56 2.54 3.70 19.22
C GLU A 56 1.76 4.95 18.79
N ARG A 57 2.16 5.62 17.70
CA ARG A 57 1.56 6.88 17.23
C ARG A 57 0.92 6.71 15.86
N ASN A 58 -0.30 7.21 15.67
CA ASN A 58 -0.92 7.27 14.34
C ASN A 58 -0.05 8.09 13.38
N LEU A 59 0.04 7.64 12.12
CA LEU A 59 0.62 8.42 11.04
C LEU A 59 -0.05 9.80 10.98
N ASN A 60 0.76 10.86 11.04
CA ASN A 60 0.24 12.22 11.01
C ASN A 60 0.75 12.99 9.77
N LYS A 61 0.32 14.25 9.68
CA LYS A 61 0.69 15.13 8.57
C LYS A 61 2.20 15.36 8.47
N ASP A 62 2.89 15.53 9.59
CA ASP A 62 4.33 15.84 9.60
C ASP A 62 5.14 14.65 9.05
N ASP A 63 4.74 13.42 9.37
CA ASP A 63 5.35 12.21 8.82
C ASP A 63 5.25 12.18 7.29
N ILE A 64 4.09 12.55 6.76
CA ILE A 64 3.82 12.57 5.33
C ILE A 64 4.59 13.69 4.64
N ASP A 65 4.56 14.89 5.22
CA ASP A 65 5.33 16.02 4.69
C ASP A 65 6.83 15.70 4.70
N GLN A 66 7.35 14.98 5.72
CA GLN A 66 8.72 14.47 5.73
C GLN A 66 8.96 13.44 4.62
N SER A 67 8.08 12.44 4.46
CA SER A 67 8.18 11.44 3.38
C SER A 67 8.28 12.10 2.00
N ILE A 68 7.48 13.14 1.77
CA ILE A 68 7.48 13.92 0.52
C ILE A 68 8.74 14.77 0.38
N CYS A 69 9.13 15.49 1.44
CA CYS A 69 10.27 16.41 1.41
C CYS A 69 11.59 15.68 1.19
N PHE A 70 11.79 14.56 1.88
CA PHE A 70 13.01 13.76 1.79
C PHE A 70 12.94 12.67 0.72
N ASN A 71 11.77 12.46 0.11
CA ASN A 71 11.54 11.38 -0.84
C ASN A 71 11.92 10.01 -0.27
N THR A 72 11.56 9.79 1.01
CA THR A 72 11.91 8.58 1.76
C THR A 72 10.66 7.81 2.15
N ALA A 73 10.73 6.49 2.00
CA ALA A 73 9.71 5.60 2.52
C ALA A 73 9.80 5.51 4.05
N LEU A 74 8.65 5.44 4.70
CA LEU A 74 8.49 5.25 6.14
C LEU A 74 8.06 3.82 6.42
N LEU A 75 8.53 3.26 7.53
CA LEU A 75 7.99 2.00 8.04
C LEU A 75 6.74 2.30 8.86
N VAL A 76 5.63 1.66 8.51
CA VAL A 76 4.34 1.82 9.16
C VAL A 76 3.74 0.47 9.53
N GLN A 77 2.83 0.44 10.51
CA GLN A 77 2.15 -0.77 10.96
C GLN A 77 0.64 -0.63 10.84
N LEU A 78 0.01 -1.66 10.28
CA LEU A 78 -1.44 -1.84 10.25
C LEU A 78 -1.74 -3.20 10.91
N ASP A 79 -2.40 -3.21 12.06
CA ASP A 79 -2.76 -4.43 12.82
C ASP A 79 -1.64 -5.50 12.92
N ASP A 80 -0.44 -5.06 13.31
CA ASP A 80 0.79 -5.88 13.44
C ASP A 80 1.43 -6.35 12.13
N VAL A 81 1.02 -5.75 11.02
CA VAL A 81 1.64 -5.97 9.71
C VAL A 81 2.38 -4.71 9.30
N GLN A 82 3.67 -4.86 8.99
CA GLN A 82 4.54 -3.74 8.63
C GLN A 82 4.51 -3.48 7.13
N PHE A 83 4.26 -2.24 6.71
CA PHE A 83 4.31 -1.81 5.32
C PHE A 83 5.42 -0.77 5.15
N MET A 84 5.99 -0.71 3.95
CA MET A 84 6.64 0.51 3.50
C MET A 84 5.56 1.51 3.08
N PHE A 85 5.65 2.76 3.47
CA PHE A 85 4.73 3.82 3.09
C PHE A 85 5.49 4.96 2.42
N GLN A 86 5.00 5.46 1.29
CA GLN A 86 5.57 6.66 0.67
C GLN A 86 4.50 7.51 0.01
N ALA A 87 4.57 8.82 0.24
CA ALA A 87 3.65 9.79 -0.33
C ALA A 87 4.36 10.70 -1.34
N PHE A 88 3.61 11.16 -2.34
CA PHE A 88 4.12 11.99 -3.43
C PHE A 88 3.14 13.11 -3.80
N THR A 89 3.70 14.26 -4.16
CA THR A 89 3.00 15.32 -4.92
C THR A 89 3.50 15.45 -6.35
N ASP A 90 4.60 14.76 -6.67
CA ASP A 90 5.27 14.81 -7.96
C ASP A 90 5.09 13.46 -8.67
N ILE A 91 4.55 13.50 -9.89
CA ILE A 91 4.23 12.32 -10.69
C ILE A 91 5.51 11.57 -11.09
N GLU A 92 6.57 12.29 -11.49
CA GLU A 92 7.81 11.67 -11.97
C GLU A 92 8.51 10.92 -10.84
N LYS A 93 8.58 11.52 -9.64
CA LYS A 93 9.12 10.86 -8.45
C LYS A 93 8.32 9.61 -8.08
N CYS A 94 6.98 9.71 -8.08
CA CYS A 94 6.11 8.57 -7.81
C CYS A 94 6.34 7.44 -8.82
N TYR A 95 6.43 7.79 -10.11
CA TYR A 95 6.66 6.85 -11.19
C TYR A 95 8.00 6.13 -11.04
N ASN A 96 9.08 6.87 -10.80
CA ASN A 96 10.42 6.32 -10.59
C ASN A 96 10.47 5.39 -9.37
N THR A 97 9.77 5.72 -8.27
CA THR A 97 9.68 4.84 -7.11
C THR A 97 8.94 3.55 -7.41
N ILE A 98 7.82 3.61 -8.14
CA ILE A 98 7.10 2.41 -8.58
C ILE A 98 8.01 1.54 -9.44
N GLU A 99 8.72 2.14 -10.41
CA GLU A 99 9.64 1.42 -11.28
C GLU A 99 10.72 0.67 -10.49
N GLN A 100 11.30 1.30 -9.47
CA GLN A 100 12.34 0.70 -8.63
C GLN A 100 11.81 -0.41 -7.69
N ASN A 101 10.50 -0.42 -7.42
CA ASN A 101 9.86 -1.32 -6.46
C ASN A 101 8.89 -2.32 -7.10
N GLN A 102 8.99 -2.58 -8.42
CA GLN A 102 8.14 -3.54 -9.13
C GLN A 102 8.16 -4.97 -8.55
N HIS A 103 9.21 -5.31 -7.80
CA HIS A 103 9.35 -6.61 -7.12
C HIS A 103 8.53 -6.71 -5.82
N LYS A 104 7.93 -5.61 -5.34
CA LYS A 104 7.08 -5.56 -4.16
C LYS A 104 5.61 -5.53 -4.57
N ARG A 105 4.72 -5.97 -3.67
CA ARG A 105 3.28 -5.69 -3.81
C ARG A 105 3.01 -4.22 -3.50
N ILE A 106 2.54 -3.46 -4.48
CA ILE A 106 2.20 -2.04 -4.31
C ILE A 106 0.69 -1.87 -4.19
N PHE A 107 0.24 -1.29 -3.08
CA PHE A 107 -1.12 -0.78 -2.88
C PHE A 107 -1.10 0.72 -3.21
N PHE A 108 -1.53 1.06 -4.43
CA PHE A 108 -1.40 2.42 -4.97
C PHE A 108 -2.71 3.20 -4.86
N ILE A 109 -2.67 4.34 -4.17
CA ILE A 109 -3.78 5.27 -4.01
C ILE A 109 -3.44 6.56 -4.78
N THR A 110 -4.37 7.07 -5.58
CA THR A 110 -4.22 8.36 -6.26
C THR A 110 -5.55 9.09 -6.43
N SER A 111 -5.51 10.41 -6.66
CA SER A 111 -6.71 11.17 -6.98
C SER A 111 -7.15 10.94 -8.41
N GLY A 112 -8.42 11.23 -8.73
CA GLY A 112 -8.90 11.14 -10.11
C GLY A 112 -8.08 11.97 -11.10
N SER A 113 -7.60 13.14 -10.68
CA SER A 113 -6.85 14.07 -11.53
C SER A 113 -5.42 13.61 -11.82
N LEU A 114 -4.66 13.17 -10.80
CA LEU A 114 -3.30 12.65 -10.99
C LEU A 114 -3.34 11.22 -11.55
N GLY A 115 -4.34 10.43 -11.16
CA GLY A 115 -4.63 9.11 -11.71
C GLY A 115 -4.78 9.12 -13.22
N LYS A 116 -5.53 10.09 -13.77
CA LYS A 116 -5.71 10.27 -15.22
C LYS A 116 -4.38 10.35 -15.97
N ILE A 117 -3.36 10.92 -15.34
CA ILE A 117 -2.04 11.15 -15.94
C ILE A 117 -1.18 9.90 -15.80
N ILE A 118 -1.13 9.30 -14.61
CA ILE A 118 -0.16 8.24 -14.30
C ILE A 118 -0.66 6.83 -14.64
N VAL A 119 -1.93 6.52 -14.40
CA VAL A 119 -2.48 5.16 -14.51
C VAL A 119 -2.32 4.55 -15.90
N PRO A 120 -2.62 5.24 -17.01
CA PRO A 120 -2.44 4.67 -18.35
C PRO A 120 -1.01 4.18 -18.61
N SER A 121 -0.02 4.94 -18.14
CA SER A 121 1.39 4.59 -18.29
C SER A 121 1.78 3.42 -17.41
N LEU A 122 1.29 3.36 -16.17
CA LEU A 122 1.57 2.25 -15.25
C LEU A 122 1.00 0.93 -15.75
N VAL A 123 -0.27 0.91 -16.15
CA VAL A 123 -0.93 -0.31 -16.66
C VAL A 123 -0.26 -0.80 -17.95
N LYS A 124 0.16 0.12 -18.81
CA LYS A 124 0.84 -0.23 -20.08
C LYS A 124 2.26 -0.75 -19.87
N LEU A 125 3.04 -0.13 -18.99
CA LEU A 125 4.47 -0.39 -18.87
C LEU A 125 4.80 -1.41 -17.78
N TYR A 126 3.97 -1.53 -16.76
CA TYR A 126 4.15 -2.44 -15.63
C TYR A 126 2.91 -3.31 -15.36
N PRO A 127 2.41 -4.08 -16.36
CA PRO A 127 1.19 -4.87 -16.22
C PRO A 127 1.29 -5.95 -15.14
N GLU A 128 2.49 -6.47 -14.86
CA GLU A 128 2.73 -7.46 -13.79
C GLU A 128 2.69 -6.84 -12.38
N THR A 129 2.96 -5.53 -12.28
CA THR A 129 2.84 -4.79 -11.01
C THR A 129 1.41 -4.35 -10.76
N PHE A 130 0.64 -4.05 -11.82
CA PHE A 130 -0.77 -3.65 -11.74
C PHE A 130 -1.71 -4.55 -12.57
N PRO A 131 -1.72 -5.88 -12.31
CA PRO A 131 -2.71 -6.77 -12.89
C PRO A 131 -4.12 -6.45 -12.38
N SER A 132 -5.14 -7.07 -12.95
CA SER A 132 -6.55 -6.81 -12.57
C SER A 132 -6.90 -7.21 -11.14
N ASP A 133 -6.13 -8.12 -10.53
CA ASP A 133 -6.19 -8.48 -9.11
C ASP A 133 -5.25 -7.61 -8.22
N ASN A 134 -4.59 -6.62 -8.81
CA ASN A 134 -3.93 -5.50 -8.11
C ASN A 134 -4.52 -4.15 -8.50
N PRO A 135 -5.74 -3.83 -8.04
CA PRO A 135 -6.37 -2.59 -8.42
C PRO A 135 -5.62 -1.37 -7.84
N ILE A 136 -5.56 -0.32 -8.65
CA ILE A 136 -5.19 1.03 -8.24
C ILE A 136 -6.42 1.70 -7.63
N PHE A 137 -6.30 2.21 -6.41
CA PHE A 137 -7.38 2.85 -5.68
C PHE A 137 -7.46 4.33 -6.08
N ILE A 138 -8.59 4.74 -6.65
CA ILE A 138 -8.81 6.13 -7.07
C ILE A 138 -9.74 6.79 -6.05
N PHE A 139 -9.19 7.65 -5.18
CA PHE A 139 -9.98 8.33 -4.16
C PHE A 139 -10.45 9.71 -4.64
N CYS A 140 -11.61 10.12 -4.14
CA CYS A 140 -12.38 11.28 -4.59
C CYS A 140 -12.64 11.23 -6.09
N ALA A 141 -12.93 10.03 -6.58
CA ALA A 141 -13.32 9.77 -7.96
C ALA A 141 -14.76 10.26 -8.17
N ASN A 142 -14.99 11.57 -8.08
CA ASN A 142 -16.33 12.15 -8.20
C ASN A 142 -16.82 11.97 -9.63
N LEU A 143 -17.46 10.82 -9.90
CA LEU A 143 -17.94 10.40 -11.22
C LEU A 143 -19.20 11.18 -11.63
N LEU A 144 -19.91 11.75 -10.65
CA LEU A 144 -21.25 12.32 -10.81
C LEU A 144 -21.36 13.83 -10.56
N ARG A 145 -20.34 14.50 -9.99
CA ARG A 145 -20.38 15.96 -9.85
C ARG A 145 -20.08 16.64 -11.18
N GLU A 146 -21.14 16.97 -11.91
CA GLU A 146 -21.16 18.11 -12.82
C GLU A 146 -20.73 19.35 -12.02
N LYS A 147 -19.60 19.96 -12.40
CA LYS A 147 -19.33 21.31 -11.89
C LYS A 147 -20.36 22.21 -12.54
N VAL A 148 -20.99 23.09 -11.77
CA VAL A 148 -21.88 24.13 -12.32
C VAL A 148 -21.07 24.94 -13.34
N GLY A 149 -21.33 24.71 -14.64
CA GLY A 149 -20.62 25.34 -15.77
C GLY A 149 -19.66 24.44 -16.57
N ASP A 150 -19.39 23.20 -16.14
CA ASP A 150 -18.62 22.20 -16.89
C ASP A 150 -19.31 20.83 -16.78
N THR A 151 -19.97 20.43 -17.87
CA THR A 151 -20.80 19.21 -17.97
C THR A 151 -20.00 17.94 -18.23
N SER A 152 -18.66 18.01 -18.17
CA SER A 152 -17.81 16.86 -18.47
C SER A 152 -17.49 16.09 -17.19
N PRO A 153 -17.86 14.79 -17.07
CA PRO A 153 -17.49 14.01 -15.90
C PRO A 153 -15.96 13.91 -15.84
N THR A 154 -15.39 14.37 -14.73
CA THR A 154 -13.92 14.54 -14.60
C THR A 154 -13.14 13.23 -14.66
N ASN A 155 -13.80 12.10 -14.41
CA ASN A 155 -13.20 10.78 -14.28
C ASN A 155 -13.70 9.74 -15.29
N LEU A 156 -14.24 10.15 -16.46
CA LEU A 156 -14.64 9.21 -17.51
C LEU A 156 -13.51 8.28 -17.99
N TRP A 157 -12.27 8.73 -17.88
CA TRP A 157 -11.09 7.94 -18.23
C TRP A 157 -11.01 6.62 -17.46
N LEU A 158 -11.61 6.53 -16.27
CA LEU A 158 -11.66 5.29 -15.48
C LEU A 158 -12.36 4.14 -16.21
N LEU A 159 -13.29 4.46 -17.12
CA LEU A 159 -14.01 3.45 -17.90
C LEU A 159 -13.08 2.62 -18.79
N GLU A 160 -11.95 3.19 -19.21
CA GLU A 160 -10.93 2.50 -20.02
C GLU A 160 -10.07 1.53 -19.19
N PHE A 161 -10.12 1.63 -17.85
CA PHE A 161 -9.26 0.89 -16.93
C PHE A 161 -10.05 0.19 -15.81
N LEU A 162 -11.34 -0.12 -16.03
CA LEU A 162 -12.22 -0.72 -15.01
C LEU A 162 -11.69 -2.02 -14.39
N GLU A 163 -10.83 -2.74 -15.12
CA GLU A 163 -10.18 -3.95 -14.62
C GLU A 163 -9.01 -3.64 -13.68
N ASN A 164 -8.38 -2.47 -13.81
CA ASN A 164 -7.18 -2.08 -13.06
C ASN A 164 -7.45 -1.03 -11.99
N VAL A 165 -8.62 -0.39 -11.96
CA VAL A 165 -8.92 0.71 -11.03
C VAL A 165 -10.17 0.46 -10.21
N LEU A 166 -10.15 0.92 -8.96
CA LEU A 166 -11.31 0.95 -8.09
C LEU A 166 -11.57 2.39 -7.62
N PRO A 167 -12.66 3.04 -8.06
CA PRO A 167 -13.02 4.39 -7.62
C PRO A 167 -13.74 4.39 -6.27
N PHE A 168 -13.46 5.39 -5.45
CA PHE A 168 -14.10 5.64 -4.16
C PHE A 168 -14.35 7.13 -3.95
N ASP A 169 -15.51 7.45 -3.37
CA ASP A 169 -15.88 8.81 -2.95
C ASP A 169 -15.88 8.98 -1.42
N HIS A 170 -15.75 7.87 -0.66
CA HIS A 170 -15.71 7.85 0.79
C HIS A 170 -14.50 7.07 1.30
N GLU A 171 -13.82 7.62 2.30
CA GLU A 171 -12.60 7.08 2.89
C GLU A 171 -12.84 5.70 3.53
N ASP A 172 -13.98 5.50 4.18
CA ASP A 172 -14.35 4.23 4.81
C ASP A 172 -14.60 3.10 3.80
N ASP A 173 -15.08 3.43 2.60
CA ASP A 173 -15.25 2.46 1.50
C ASP A 173 -13.91 2.04 0.94
N LEU A 174 -13.03 3.02 0.69
CA LEU A 174 -11.67 2.76 0.24
C LEU A 174 -10.91 1.91 1.25
N LEU A 175 -10.90 2.31 2.51
CA LEU A 175 -10.19 1.62 3.58
C LEU A 175 -10.68 0.18 3.76
N ALA A 176 -12.00 -0.01 3.80
CA ALA A 176 -12.58 -1.35 3.91
C ALA A 176 -12.19 -2.21 2.71
N ARG A 177 -12.28 -1.67 1.48
CA ARG A 177 -11.94 -2.43 0.28
C ARG A 177 -10.45 -2.74 0.21
N MET A 178 -9.58 -1.79 0.48
CA MET A 178 -8.13 -1.98 0.47
C MET A 178 -7.69 -3.00 1.53
N THR A 179 -8.26 -2.95 2.74
CA THR A 179 -7.98 -3.94 3.80
C THR A 179 -8.34 -5.35 3.35
N ARG A 180 -9.45 -5.51 2.63
CA ARG A 180 -9.83 -6.81 2.04
C ARG A 180 -8.83 -7.26 0.96
N GLU A 181 -8.39 -6.37 0.08
CA GLU A 181 -7.39 -6.71 -0.95
C GLU A 181 -6.03 -7.08 -0.33
N ILE A 182 -5.61 -6.40 0.75
CA ILE A 182 -4.43 -6.77 1.54
C ILE A 182 -4.61 -8.19 2.11
N ALA A 183 -5.77 -8.49 2.68
CA ALA A 183 -6.05 -9.81 3.23
C ALA A 183 -5.97 -10.92 2.16
N ASN A 184 -6.56 -10.67 0.99
CA ASN A 184 -6.52 -11.58 -0.15
C ASN A 184 -5.09 -11.83 -0.64
N TYR A 185 -4.30 -10.76 -0.75
CA TYR A 185 -2.87 -10.86 -1.09
C TYR A 185 -2.13 -11.77 -0.11
N PHE A 186 -2.33 -11.58 1.19
CA PHE A 186 -1.66 -12.41 2.19
C PHE A 186 -2.11 -13.87 2.16
N ALA A 187 -3.40 -14.15 1.90
CA ALA A 187 -3.89 -15.52 1.74
C ALA A 187 -3.27 -16.21 0.51
N ALA A 188 -3.20 -15.51 -0.62
CA ALA A 188 -2.60 -16.03 -1.84
C ALA A 188 -1.10 -16.33 -1.64
N GLU A 189 -0.38 -15.43 -0.97
CA GLU A 189 1.04 -15.60 -0.68
C GLU A 189 1.30 -16.72 0.34
N ALA A 190 0.43 -16.88 1.35
CA ALA A 190 0.46 -18.04 2.25
C ALA A 190 0.36 -19.35 1.47
N GLN A 191 -0.61 -19.46 0.54
CA GLN A 191 -0.78 -20.66 -0.27
C GLN A 191 0.44 -20.94 -1.17
N ARG A 192 1.02 -19.88 -1.77
CA ARG A 192 2.25 -19.98 -2.58
C ARG A 192 3.42 -20.51 -1.75
N LEU A 193 3.57 -20.03 -0.51
CA LEU A 193 4.62 -20.45 0.41
C LEU A 193 4.42 -21.89 0.91
N VAL A 194 3.18 -22.34 1.13
CA VAL A 194 2.86 -23.76 1.41
C VAL A 194 3.33 -24.65 0.26
N ASN A 195 3.01 -24.28 -0.98
CA ASN A 195 3.42 -25.03 -2.17
C ASN A 195 4.95 -25.07 -2.33
N SER A 196 5.64 -24.06 -1.79
CA SER A 196 7.10 -23.93 -1.79
C SER A 196 7.76 -24.52 -0.53
N GLN A 197 7.01 -25.24 0.32
CA GLN A 197 7.48 -25.85 1.57
C GLN A 197 8.05 -24.86 2.61
N GLN A 198 7.69 -23.57 2.52
CA GLN A 198 8.08 -22.52 3.48
C GLN A 198 6.99 -22.33 4.55
N HIS A 199 6.77 -23.36 5.37
CA HIS A 199 5.60 -23.45 6.25
C HIS A 199 5.53 -22.34 7.32
N ASP A 200 6.65 -21.91 7.90
CA ASP A 200 6.64 -20.88 8.95
C ASP A 200 6.22 -19.51 8.39
N LYS A 201 6.79 -19.12 7.25
CA LYS A 201 6.36 -17.90 6.54
C LYS A 201 4.91 -18.00 6.08
N ALA A 202 4.51 -19.17 5.57
CA ALA A 202 3.11 -19.38 5.16
C ALA A 202 2.14 -19.15 6.33
N ARG A 203 2.48 -19.64 7.53
CA ARG A 203 1.67 -19.41 8.73
C ARG A 203 1.60 -17.92 9.09
N GLN A 204 2.72 -17.22 9.04
CA GLN A 204 2.74 -15.77 9.30
C GLN A 204 1.83 -14.99 8.33
N TYR A 205 1.90 -15.29 7.03
CA TYR A 205 1.03 -14.68 6.02
C TYR A 205 -0.44 -15.03 6.23
N GLN A 206 -0.74 -16.27 6.62
CA GLN A 206 -2.10 -16.68 6.96
C GLN A 206 -2.64 -15.90 8.17
N ASP A 207 -1.83 -15.73 9.21
CA ASP A 207 -2.21 -14.95 10.40
C ASP A 207 -2.47 -13.48 10.05
N TRP A 208 -1.61 -12.88 9.20
CA TRP A 208 -1.81 -11.53 8.68
C TRP A 208 -3.10 -11.41 7.86
N SER A 209 -3.39 -12.37 6.99
CA SER A 209 -4.63 -12.41 6.22
C SER A 209 -5.86 -12.42 7.14
N THR A 210 -5.89 -13.30 8.14
CA THR A 210 -7.00 -13.41 9.09
C THR A 210 -7.20 -12.12 9.89
N ARG A 211 -6.11 -11.47 10.35
CA ARG A 211 -6.19 -10.19 11.04
C ARG A 211 -6.80 -9.09 10.17
N MET A 212 -6.37 -8.99 8.91
CA MET A 212 -6.92 -8.03 7.95
C MET A 212 -8.39 -8.30 7.65
N LEU A 213 -8.82 -9.56 7.54
CA LEU A 213 -10.24 -9.90 7.39
C LEU A 213 -11.07 -9.45 8.60
N HIS A 214 -10.60 -9.71 9.82
CA HIS A 214 -11.30 -9.23 11.02
C HIS A 214 -11.40 -7.70 11.07
N ARG A 215 -10.34 -6.98 10.66
CA ARG A 215 -10.38 -5.53 10.54
C ARG A 215 -11.43 -5.10 9.51
N HIS A 216 -11.43 -5.73 8.33
CA HIS A 216 -12.43 -5.45 7.29
C HIS A 216 -13.85 -5.63 7.82
N GLU A 217 -14.14 -6.74 8.50
CA GLU A 217 -15.44 -6.98 9.13
C GLU A 217 -15.81 -5.92 10.17
N ALA A 218 -14.85 -5.45 10.97
CA ALA A 218 -15.07 -4.40 11.94
C ALA A 218 -15.38 -3.04 11.28
N LEU A 219 -14.71 -2.70 10.17
CA LEU A 219 -14.99 -1.51 9.37
C LEU A 219 -16.39 -1.58 8.74
N MET A 220 -16.80 -2.74 8.25
CA MET A 220 -18.12 -2.94 7.65
C MET A 220 -19.27 -2.86 8.66
N LYS A 221 -19.03 -3.16 9.95
CA LYS A 221 -20.04 -3.05 11.03
C LYS A 221 -20.29 -1.62 11.54
N LYS A 222 -19.40 -0.68 11.22
CA LYS A 222 -19.51 0.74 11.64
C LYS A 222 -20.32 1.61 10.67
N LYS A 223 -20.67 1.06 9.50
CA LYS A 223 -21.51 1.71 8.48
C LYS A 223 -22.98 1.45 8.76
#